data_AF-A0AAJ2I3R3-F1
#
_entry.id   AF-A0AAJ2I3R3-F1
#
_cell.length_a   1.000
_cell.length_b   1.000
_cell.length_c   1.000
_cell.angle_alpha   90.00
_cell.angle_beta   90.00
_cell.angle_gamma   90.00
#
_symmetry.space_group_name_H-M   'P 1'
#
loop_
_entity.id
_entity.type
_entity.pdbx_description
1 polymer ?
#
loop_
_entity_poly.entity_id
_entity_poly.type
_entity_poly.pdbx_seq_one_letter_code
_entity_poly.pdbx_strand_id
1 'polypeptide(L)'
;MSHASAPWSRPSPPVQEPPRTRSLFYHRLAHADPRHRWWMPLVEGLILLAVLLLLTIVFLLVMVFAAPERIDGDLLAMNQLDPVVFFILFGSVVLMLPSALLARLVLGPRPLGLIFSVTGRIRWKWLLTCFVAAVAIYALINAIAVGLELAAGGRPVSLQPAPGFWWLMASLIFVVPLQCAAEEVVFRGYLAQTIGRWLKHPAWAILLPVPLFVLGHAYDIWGQLSVGIMAVAMGIITWRTGGLEAAIALHAVNNMTVSLMAMVGLTDMNDTSGAPTDLIAVTLINGGYVALVFWLVRRNRSVAVTRTIVLPPLPQPARLPELGHRPSRLAEDASGLAAYVLDPATQRYLVLPPQYGPYSVRDGQGRYVGLLDTRTAHGAHTGDDVAPAVPGEPSGDTSSESTSRPNGSDPHGTATPPSPGATPPPAAPGERDVAPTYTGRHDG
;
A
#
# COMPACT_ATOMS: atom_id res chain seq x y z
N MET A 1 65.68 -5.44 37.29
CA MET A 1 64.77 -4.54 36.54
C MET A 1 63.41 -5.20 36.50
N SER A 2 62.43 -4.61 37.17
CA SER A 2 61.08 -5.15 37.36
C SER A 2 60.18 -4.66 36.22
N HIS A 3 59.72 -5.56 35.34
CA HIS A 3 58.68 -5.24 34.36
C HIS A 3 57.32 -5.18 35.07
N ALA A 4 56.81 -3.97 35.28
CA ALA A 4 55.46 -3.75 35.76
C ALA A 4 54.46 -4.14 34.66
N SER A 5 53.64 -5.17 34.93
CA SER A 5 52.49 -5.54 34.13
C SER A 5 51.45 -4.41 34.14
N ALA A 6 51.08 -3.90 32.97
CA ALA A 6 50.03 -2.89 32.83
C ALA A 6 48.71 -3.41 33.42
N PRO A 7 47.95 -2.57 34.15
CA PRO A 7 46.67 -2.97 34.71
C PRO A 7 45.65 -3.18 33.60
N TRP A 8 44.96 -4.33 33.64
CA TRP A 8 43.82 -4.65 32.80
C TRP A 8 42.80 -3.51 32.84
N SER A 9 42.61 -2.81 31.72
CA SER A 9 41.53 -1.84 31.56
C SER A 9 40.20 -2.58 31.66
N ARG A 10 39.33 -2.16 32.58
CA ARG A 10 37.98 -2.71 32.70
C ARG A 10 37.27 -2.52 31.35
N PRO A 11 36.55 -3.53 30.83
CA PRO A 11 35.76 -3.35 29.62
C PRO A 11 34.76 -2.21 29.86
N SER A 12 34.80 -1.21 28.98
CA SER A 12 33.83 -0.12 28.98
C SER A 12 32.41 -0.71 28.97
N PRO A 13 31.46 -0.16 29.74
CA PRO A 13 30.07 -0.61 29.66
C PRO A 13 29.61 -0.57 28.20
N PRO A 14 28.85 -1.56 27.73
CA PRO A 14 28.42 -1.61 26.34
C PRO A 14 27.69 -0.32 26.02
N VAL A 15 28.20 0.43 25.04
CA VAL A 15 27.54 1.62 24.51
C VAL A 15 26.18 1.14 23.99
N GLN A 16 25.10 1.53 24.67
CA GLN A 16 23.75 1.25 24.18
C GLN A 16 23.54 2.09 22.91
N GLU A 17 23.66 1.45 21.76
CA GLU A 17 23.31 2.08 20.49
C GLU A 17 21.85 2.54 20.54
N PRO A 18 21.55 3.76 20.05
CA PRO A 18 20.19 4.25 20.04
C PRO A 18 19.27 3.29 19.25
N PRO A 19 18.02 3.08 19.70
CA PRO A 19 17.11 2.15 19.05
C PRO A 19 16.87 2.58 17.60
N ARG A 20 16.99 1.64 16.67
CA ARG A 20 16.77 1.93 15.25
C ARG A 20 15.31 2.28 15.01
N THR A 21 15.05 3.41 14.35
CA THR A 21 13.69 3.88 14.06
C THR A 21 13.40 3.92 12.58
N ARG A 22 12.12 3.78 12.20
CA ARG A 22 11.64 3.99 10.83
C ARG A 22 10.40 4.88 10.84
N SER A 23 10.39 5.90 9.99
CA SER A 23 9.22 6.77 9.78
C SER A 23 8.36 6.25 8.63
N LEU A 24 7.06 6.11 8.88
CA LEU A 24 6.07 5.61 7.93
C LEU A 24 5.07 6.71 7.60
N PHE A 25 4.86 6.93 6.30
CA PHE A 25 3.71 7.70 5.81
C PHE A 25 2.41 6.92 6.00
N TYR A 26 1.29 7.62 5.93
CA TYR A 26 -0.04 7.07 6.19
C TYR A 26 -0.36 5.81 5.38
N HIS A 27 -0.11 5.82 4.06
CA HIS A 27 -0.32 4.63 3.19
C HIS A 27 0.58 3.44 3.54
N ARG A 28 1.64 3.65 4.33
CA ARG A 28 2.60 2.61 4.75
C ARG A 28 2.35 2.08 6.16
N LEU A 29 1.30 2.53 6.85
CA LEU A 29 1.04 2.17 8.25
C LEU A 29 0.80 0.67 8.47
N ALA A 30 0.42 -0.09 7.44
CA ALA A 30 0.35 -1.55 7.51
C ALA A 30 1.69 -2.24 7.86
N HIS A 31 2.83 -1.55 7.73
CA HIS A 31 4.14 -2.04 8.17
C HIS A 31 4.48 -1.69 9.63
N ALA A 32 3.63 -0.90 10.30
CA ALA A 32 3.79 -0.64 11.72
C ALA A 32 3.47 -1.89 12.57
N ASP A 33 2.67 -2.82 12.01
CA ASP A 33 2.36 -4.11 12.60
C ASP A 33 3.26 -5.21 12.00
N PRO A 34 4.21 -5.79 12.75
CA PRO A 34 5.10 -6.86 12.26
C PRO A 34 4.37 -8.16 11.92
N ARG A 35 3.18 -8.39 12.49
CA ARG A 35 2.40 -9.62 12.30
C ARG A 35 1.55 -9.55 11.04
N HIS A 36 1.22 -8.35 10.57
CA HIS A 36 0.37 -8.17 9.42
C HIS A 36 1.08 -8.62 8.13
N ARG A 37 0.51 -9.63 7.45
CA ARG A 37 1.07 -10.33 6.27
C ARG A 37 0.52 -9.78 4.96
N TRP A 38 1.13 -10.15 3.84
CA TRP A 38 0.79 -9.59 2.51
C TRP A 38 -0.64 -9.91 2.05
N TRP A 39 -1.19 -11.06 2.45
CA TRP A 39 -2.52 -11.53 2.10
C TRP A 39 -3.62 -11.06 3.06
N MET A 40 -3.26 -10.65 4.29
CA MET A 40 -4.22 -10.25 5.32
C MET A 40 -5.15 -9.11 4.88
N PRO A 41 -4.68 -8.07 4.15
CA PRO A 41 -5.58 -7.06 3.60
C PRO A 41 -6.66 -7.63 2.68
N LEU A 42 -6.38 -8.66 1.88
CA LEU A 42 -7.39 -9.26 0.99
C LEU A 42 -8.52 -9.90 1.80
N VAL A 43 -8.16 -10.62 2.87
CA VAL A 43 -9.15 -11.23 3.76
C VAL A 43 -9.88 -10.17 4.61
N GLU A 44 -9.19 -9.10 5.04
CA GLU A 44 -9.82 -7.92 5.65
C GLU A 44 -10.88 -7.32 4.70
N GLY A 45 -10.58 -7.18 3.41
CA GLY A 45 -11.54 -6.74 2.40
C GLY A 45 -12.74 -7.67 2.20
N LEU A 46 -12.51 -8.98 2.22
CA LEU A 46 -13.60 -9.97 2.15
C LEU A 46 -14.52 -9.90 3.38
N ILE A 47 -13.95 -9.76 4.58
CA ILE A 47 -14.73 -9.57 5.82
C ILE A 47 -15.52 -8.26 5.75
N LEU A 48 -14.89 -7.17 5.31
CA LEU A 48 -15.54 -5.88 5.14
C LEU A 48 -16.74 -6.01 4.21
N LEU A 49 -16.56 -6.62 3.03
CA LEU A 49 -17.61 -6.82 2.05
C LEU A 49 -18.74 -7.71 2.59
N ALA A 50 -18.41 -8.83 3.24
CA ALA A 50 -19.42 -9.74 3.79
C ALA A 50 -20.26 -9.06 4.90
N VAL A 51 -19.62 -8.31 5.80
CA VAL A 51 -20.31 -7.56 6.85
C VAL A 51 -21.16 -6.43 6.25
N LEU A 52 -20.63 -5.71 5.25
CA LEU A 52 -21.37 -4.67 4.55
C LEU A 52 -22.64 -5.24 3.91
N LEU A 53 -22.51 -6.32 3.14
CA LEU A 53 -23.66 -6.97 2.49
C LEU A 53 -24.71 -7.40 3.52
N LEU A 54 -24.29 -8.04 4.62
CA LEU A 54 -25.21 -8.43 5.69
C LEU A 54 -25.92 -7.23 6.30
N LEU A 55 -25.19 -6.18 6.68
CA LEU A 55 -25.76 -4.98 7.29
C LEU A 55 -26.69 -4.25 6.33
N THR A 56 -26.34 -4.14 5.05
CA THR A 56 -27.17 -3.52 4.02
C THR A 56 -28.46 -4.32 3.81
N ILE A 57 -28.41 -5.66 3.74
CA ILE A 57 -29.61 -6.49 3.62
C ILE A 57 -30.53 -6.27 4.83
N VAL A 58 -29.99 -6.33 6.05
CA VAL A 58 -30.77 -6.11 7.28
C VAL A 58 -31.37 -4.70 7.31
N PHE A 59 -30.57 -3.69 6.96
CA PHE A 59 -31.02 -2.31 6.89
C PHE A 59 -32.17 -2.13 5.88
N LEU A 60 -32.01 -2.63 4.66
CA LEU A 60 -33.05 -2.53 3.63
C LEU A 60 -34.32 -3.29 4.02
N LEU A 61 -34.22 -4.48 4.63
CA LEU A 61 -35.38 -5.19 5.17
C LEU A 61 -36.12 -4.35 6.21
N VAL A 62 -35.41 -3.75 7.16
CA VAL A 62 -36.01 -2.86 8.16
C VAL A 62 -36.71 -1.69 7.47
N MET A 63 -36.09 -1.06 6.47
CA MET A 63 -36.68 0.08 5.76
C MET A 63 -37.92 -0.32 4.94
N VAL A 64 -37.92 -1.50 4.30
CA VAL A 64 -39.09 -2.03 3.57
C VAL A 64 -40.27 -2.27 4.50
N PHE A 65 -40.05 -2.77 5.72
CA PHE A 65 -41.14 -2.94 6.68
C PHE A 65 -41.57 -1.63 7.35
N ALA A 66 -40.65 -0.69 7.53
CA ALA A 66 -40.93 0.58 8.20
C ALA A 66 -41.62 1.61 7.29
N ALA A 67 -41.35 1.57 5.98
CA ALA A 67 -41.89 2.52 5.00
C ALA A 67 -42.13 1.84 3.63
N PRO A 68 -43.01 0.83 3.56
CA PRO A 68 -43.20 0.02 2.35
C PRO A 68 -43.62 0.86 1.13
N GLU A 69 -44.42 1.90 1.33
CA GLU A 69 -44.90 2.78 0.27
C GLU A 69 -43.82 3.69 -0.34
N ARG A 70 -42.65 3.80 0.30
CA ARG A 70 -41.51 4.61 -0.19
C ARG A 70 -40.51 3.79 -0.98
N ILE A 71 -40.61 2.46 -0.90
CA ILE A 71 -39.71 1.52 -1.56
C ILE A 71 -40.54 0.70 -2.55
N ASP A 72 -41.13 1.41 -3.51
CA ASP A 72 -41.85 0.82 -4.64
C ASP A 72 -41.19 1.29 -5.95
N GLY A 73 -40.83 0.35 -6.83
CA GLY A 73 -40.24 0.65 -8.14
C GLY A 73 -38.71 0.88 -8.18
N ASP A 74 -38.27 1.66 -9.18
CA ASP A 74 -36.86 1.90 -9.50
C ASP A 74 -36.21 2.86 -8.50
N LEU A 75 -35.24 2.34 -7.72
CA LEU A 75 -34.47 3.08 -6.71
C LEU A 75 -33.77 4.33 -7.29
N LEU A 76 -33.35 4.30 -8.56
CA LEU A 76 -32.64 5.41 -9.20
C LEU A 76 -33.57 6.55 -9.63
N ALA A 77 -34.86 6.27 -9.79
CA ALA A 77 -35.87 7.25 -10.17
C ALA A 77 -36.60 7.86 -8.95
N MET A 78 -36.31 7.39 -7.74
CA MET A 78 -36.95 7.90 -6.53
C MET A 78 -36.58 9.36 -6.27
N ASN A 79 -37.55 10.13 -5.77
CA ASN A 79 -37.32 11.51 -5.35
C ASN A 79 -36.30 11.53 -4.20
N GLN A 80 -35.06 11.97 -4.47
CA GLN A 80 -33.99 11.96 -3.47
C GLN A 80 -34.19 13.00 -2.37
N LEU A 81 -35.08 13.98 -2.57
CA LEU A 81 -35.47 14.93 -1.54
C LEU A 81 -36.62 14.42 -0.67
N ASP A 82 -37.12 13.21 -0.89
CA ASP A 82 -37.95 12.54 0.10
C ASP A 82 -37.11 12.17 1.34
N PRO A 83 -37.50 12.57 2.57
CA PRO A 83 -36.67 12.35 3.75
C PRO A 83 -36.32 10.88 4.02
N VAL A 84 -37.23 9.95 3.69
CA VAL A 84 -37.00 8.52 3.89
C VAL A 84 -36.03 7.99 2.84
N VAL A 85 -36.24 8.35 1.56
CA VAL A 85 -35.35 7.96 0.46
C VAL A 85 -33.95 8.53 0.69
N PHE A 86 -33.83 9.80 1.06
CA PHE A 86 -32.56 10.44 1.42
C PHE A 86 -31.84 9.64 2.53
N PHE A 87 -32.57 9.29 3.59
CA PHE A 87 -32.00 8.50 4.68
C PHE A 87 -31.56 7.09 4.23
N ILE A 88 -32.32 6.43 3.35
CA ILE A 88 -31.94 5.13 2.78
C ILE A 88 -30.65 5.24 1.97
N LEU A 89 -30.57 6.24 1.08
CA LEU A 89 -29.42 6.43 0.19
C LEU A 89 -28.14 6.72 0.98
N PHE A 90 -28.14 7.72 1.86
CA PHE A 90 -26.94 8.06 2.64
C PHE A 90 -26.69 7.07 3.79
N GLY A 91 -27.74 6.61 4.46
CA GLY A 91 -27.66 5.72 5.62
C GLY A 91 -27.17 4.32 5.25
N SER A 92 -27.50 3.81 4.06
CA SER A 92 -26.95 2.54 3.58
C SER A 92 -25.43 2.60 3.40
N VAL A 93 -24.89 3.73 2.93
CA VAL A 93 -23.44 3.94 2.75
C VAL A 93 -22.73 4.13 4.10
N VAL A 94 -23.38 4.73 5.10
CA VAL A 94 -22.84 4.81 6.47
C VAL A 94 -22.41 3.44 7.01
N LEU A 95 -23.09 2.36 6.61
CA LEU A 95 -22.79 0.98 7.05
C LEU A 95 -21.39 0.50 6.63
N MET A 96 -20.74 1.17 5.68
CA MET A 96 -19.34 0.92 5.35
C MET A 96 -18.40 1.18 6.54
N LEU A 97 -18.73 2.13 7.41
CA LEU A 97 -17.90 2.47 8.56
C LEU A 97 -17.80 1.34 9.59
N PRO A 98 -18.92 0.83 10.18
CA PRO A 98 -18.83 -0.31 11.10
C PRO A 98 -18.26 -1.56 10.42
N SER A 99 -18.55 -1.78 9.15
CA SER A 99 -17.99 -2.90 8.37
C SER A 99 -16.47 -2.84 8.27
N ALA A 100 -15.93 -1.67 7.92
CA ALA A 100 -14.49 -1.45 7.83
C ALA A 100 -13.81 -1.57 9.20
N LEU A 101 -14.40 -1.01 10.25
CA LEU A 101 -13.85 -1.07 11.61
C LEU A 101 -13.87 -2.50 12.17
N LEU A 102 -14.92 -3.28 11.90
CA LEU A 102 -15.00 -4.68 12.32
C LEU A 102 -13.97 -5.54 11.58
N ALA A 103 -13.87 -5.40 10.26
CA ALA A 103 -12.85 -6.09 9.47
C ALA A 103 -11.43 -5.78 9.94
N ARG A 104 -11.17 -4.49 10.19
CA ARG A 104 -9.90 -3.99 10.73
C ARG A 104 -9.60 -4.53 12.12
N LEU A 105 -10.62 -4.68 12.96
CA LEU A 105 -10.49 -5.26 14.29
C LEU A 105 -10.09 -6.74 14.21
N VAL A 106 -10.69 -7.50 13.29
CA VAL A 106 -10.44 -8.94 13.13
C VAL A 106 -9.04 -9.21 12.57
N LEU A 107 -8.63 -8.55 11.47
CA LEU A 107 -7.41 -8.93 10.73
C LEU A 107 -6.49 -7.76 10.36
N GLY A 108 -6.91 -6.53 10.64
CA GLY A 108 -6.17 -5.33 10.27
C GLY A 108 -4.93 -5.03 11.12
N PRO A 109 -4.05 -4.14 10.64
CA PRO A 109 -2.90 -3.64 11.41
C PRO A 109 -3.32 -2.98 12.72
N ARG A 110 -2.59 -3.26 13.80
CA ARG A 110 -2.84 -2.65 15.12
C ARG A 110 -1.95 -1.43 15.39
N PRO A 111 -2.43 -0.44 16.18
CA PRO A 111 -3.78 -0.32 16.75
C PRO A 111 -4.85 0.09 15.73
N LEU A 112 -6.13 -0.17 16.03
CA LEU A 112 -7.28 0.09 15.15
C LEU A 112 -7.27 1.50 14.55
N GLY A 113 -6.98 2.51 15.37
CA GLY A 113 -7.02 3.90 14.94
C GLY A 113 -5.93 4.31 13.94
N LEU A 114 -5.01 3.43 13.56
CA LEU A 114 -4.14 3.65 12.38
C LEU A 114 -4.93 3.74 11.07
N ILE A 115 -6.20 3.30 11.06
CA ILE A 115 -7.12 3.54 9.94
C ILE A 115 -7.57 5.00 9.82
N PHE A 116 -7.34 5.85 10.82
CA PHE A 116 -7.76 7.26 10.80
C PHE A 116 -6.58 8.21 10.57
N SER A 117 -5.46 7.99 11.26
CA SER A 117 -4.27 8.83 11.09
C SER A 117 -2.99 8.14 11.58
N VAL A 118 -1.84 8.73 11.25
CA VAL A 118 -0.52 8.33 11.78
C VAL A 118 -0.42 8.40 13.30
N THR A 119 -1.27 9.21 13.94
CA THR A 119 -1.34 9.31 15.41
C THR A 119 -2.15 8.17 16.05
N GLY A 120 -2.86 7.37 15.26
CA GLY A 120 -3.70 6.28 15.75
C GLY A 120 -5.07 6.73 16.28
N ARG A 121 -5.52 7.95 15.94
CA ARG A 121 -6.82 8.53 16.33
C ARG A 121 -7.22 9.67 15.40
N ILE A 122 -8.49 10.08 15.45
CA ILE A 122 -8.93 11.31 14.78
C ILE A 122 -8.37 12.53 15.52
N ARG A 123 -7.73 13.44 14.77
CA ARG A 123 -7.24 14.72 15.28
C ARG A 123 -8.35 15.77 15.20
N TRP A 124 -9.29 15.76 16.15
CA TRP A 124 -10.50 16.60 16.13
C TRP A 124 -10.25 18.09 15.87
N LYS A 125 -9.23 18.69 16.50
CA LYS A 125 -8.86 20.10 16.26
C LYS A 125 -8.48 20.34 14.79
N TRP A 126 -7.74 19.39 14.21
CA TRP A 126 -7.33 19.45 12.81
C TRP A 126 -8.52 19.22 11.87
N LEU A 127 -9.37 18.23 12.15
CA LEU A 127 -10.62 18.01 11.42
C LEU A 127 -11.49 19.27 11.38
N LEU A 128 -11.72 19.91 12.53
CA LEU A 128 -12.52 21.14 12.60
C LEU A 128 -11.87 22.30 11.83
N THR A 129 -10.55 22.46 11.93
CA THR A 129 -9.81 23.48 11.16
C THR A 129 -10.00 23.26 9.65
N CYS A 130 -9.85 22.01 9.21
CA CYS A 130 -10.07 21.59 7.82
C CYS A 130 -11.52 21.76 7.36
N PHE A 131 -12.49 21.51 8.25
CA PHE A 131 -13.92 21.68 7.97
C PHE A 131 -14.28 23.15 7.77
N VAL A 132 -13.87 24.02 8.70
CA VAL A 132 -14.08 25.48 8.57
C VAL A 132 -13.39 26.03 7.33
N ALA A 133 -12.18 25.56 7.02
CA ALA A 133 -11.47 25.94 5.79
C ALA A 133 -12.24 25.52 4.53
N ALA A 134 -12.83 24.32 4.51
CA ALA A 134 -13.65 23.85 3.40
C ALA A 134 -14.91 24.70 3.25
N VAL A 135 -15.65 24.93 4.34
CA VAL A 135 -16.84 25.80 4.36
C VAL A 135 -16.51 27.19 3.82
N ALA A 136 -15.40 27.79 4.25
CA ALA A 136 -14.98 29.12 3.79
C ALA A 136 -14.72 29.16 2.28
N ILE A 137 -14.07 28.13 1.72
CA ILE A 137 -13.82 28.05 0.26
C ILE A 137 -15.12 27.87 -0.50
N TYR A 138 -15.99 26.94 -0.07
CA TYR A 138 -17.28 26.71 -0.73
C TYR A 138 -18.15 27.97 -0.66
N ALA A 139 -18.24 28.63 0.50
CA ALA A 139 -18.99 29.86 0.65
C ALA A 139 -18.45 30.98 -0.25
N LEU A 140 -17.13 31.14 -0.34
CA LEU A 140 -16.50 32.14 -1.20
C LEU A 140 -16.78 31.89 -2.68
N ILE A 141 -16.57 30.66 -3.17
CA ILE A 141 -16.75 30.33 -4.58
C ILE A 141 -18.24 30.45 -4.98
N ASN A 142 -19.16 29.98 -4.15
CA ASN A 142 -20.59 30.14 -4.41
C ASN A 142 -21.02 31.61 -4.36
N ALA A 143 -20.51 32.41 -3.42
CA ALA A 143 -20.79 33.85 -3.36
C ALA A 143 -20.26 34.59 -4.61
N ILE A 144 -19.08 34.20 -5.12
CA ILE A 144 -18.55 34.74 -6.38
C ILE A 144 -19.46 34.35 -7.54
N ALA A 145 -19.88 33.09 -7.64
CA ALA A 145 -20.78 32.63 -8.71
C ALA A 145 -22.09 33.41 -8.72
N VAL A 146 -22.74 33.53 -7.56
CA VAL A 146 -23.97 34.32 -7.39
C VAL A 146 -23.73 35.80 -7.74
N GLY A 147 -22.62 36.38 -7.30
CA GLY A 147 -22.26 37.77 -7.61
C GLY A 147 -22.04 38.03 -9.11
N LEU A 148 -21.41 37.10 -9.81
CA LEU A 148 -21.22 37.16 -11.25
C LEU A 148 -22.55 37.04 -12.01
N GLU A 149 -23.43 36.16 -11.57
CA GLU A 149 -24.78 36.01 -12.15
C GLU A 149 -25.61 37.29 -11.99
N LEU A 150 -25.62 37.89 -10.79
CA LEU A 150 -26.27 39.17 -10.52
C LEU A 150 -25.68 40.30 -11.38
N ALA A 151 -24.35 40.35 -11.51
CA ALA A 151 -23.66 41.33 -12.35
C ALA A 151 -23.98 41.17 -13.84
N ALA A 152 -24.29 39.95 -14.29
CA ALA A 152 -24.72 39.64 -15.65
C ALA A 152 -26.22 39.93 -15.91
N GLY A 153 -26.94 40.53 -14.93
CA GLY A 153 -28.36 40.85 -15.03
C GLY A 153 -29.29 39.72 -14.59
N GLY A 154 -28.75 38.67 -13.95
CA GLY A 154 -29.52 37.63 -13.29
C GLY A 154 -30.38 38.19 -12.16
N ARG A 155 -31.44 37.46 -11.81
CA ARG A 155 -32.36 37.84 -10.71
C ARG A 155 -32.14 36.92 -9.52
N PRO A 156 -32.31 37.41 -8.28
CA PRO A 156 -32.27 36.56 -7.10
C PRO A 156 -33.27 35.40 -7.25
N VAL A 157 -32.78 34.17 -7.12
CA VAL A 157 -33.62 32.98 -7.12
C VAL A 157 -34.36 32.90 -5.78
N SER A 158 -35.67 32.67 -5.84
CA SER A 158 -36.47 32.45 -4.64
C SER A 158 -36.18 31.07 -4.07
N LEU A 159 -35.83 31.02 -2.79
CA LEU A 159 -35.60 29.75 -2.09
C LEU A 159 -36.91 28.98 -1.93
N GLN A 160 -36.89 27.69 -2.27
CA GLN A 160 -38.02 26.79 -2.18
C GLN A 160 -37.64 25.59 -1.31
N PRO A 161 -37.87 25.66 0.01
CA PRO A 161 -37.57 24.55 0.90
C PRO A 161 -38.35 23.29 0.50
N ALA A 162 -37.65 22.17 0.37
CA ALA A 162 -38.23 20.88 0.04
C ALA A 162 -39.21 20.40 1.13
N PRO A 163 -40.25 19.61 0.77
CA PRO A 163 -41.10 18.95 1.73
C PRO A 163 -40.29 18.14 2.75
N GLY A 164 -40.59 18.27 4.04
CA GLY A 164 -39.83 17.59 5.09
C GLY A 164 -38.44 18.18 5.37
N PHE A 165 -38.20 19.44 4.99
CA PHE A 165 -36.94 20.17 5.17
C PHE A 165 -36.20 19.92 6.50
N TRP A 166 -36.91 19.89 7.63
CA TRP A 166 -36.26 19.68 8.93
C TRP A 166 -35.73 18.24 9.14
N TRP A 167 -36.38 17.24 8.56
CA TRP A 167 -35.88 15.86 8.55
C TRP A 167 -34.67 15.71 7.62
N LEU A 168 -34.72 16.38 6.47
CA LEU A 168 -33.60 16.48 5.56
C LEU A 168 -32.40 17.19 6.22
N MET A 169 -32.64 18.28 6.96
CA MET A 169 -31.62 19.00 7.71
C MET A 169 -30.99 18.13 8.82
N ALA A 170 -31.80 17.34 9.53
CA ALA A 170 -31.26 16.38 10.50
C ALA A 170 -30.34 15.35 9.81
N SER A 171 -30.77 14.80 8.67
CA SER A 171 -29.95 13.87 7.88
C SER A 171 -28.68 14.54 7.34
N LEU A 172 -28.78 15.80 6.89
CA LEU A 172 -27.67 16.62 6.43
C LEU A 172 -26.59 16.80 7.50
N ILE A 173 -26.99 17.03 8.75
CA ILE A 173 -26.07 17.31 9.85
C ILE A 173 -25.44 16.03 10.42
N PHE A 174 -26.20 14.93 10.49
CA PHE A 174 -25.76 13.72 11.18
C PHE A 174 -25.35 12.59 10.25
N VAL A 175 -26.11 12.36 9.18
CA VAL A 175 -25.94 11.20 8.29
C VAL A 175 -24.91 11.50 7.20
N VAL A 176 -24.99 12.65 6.54
CA VAL A 176 -24.08 13.01 5.43
C VAL A 176 -22.61 13.03 5.88
N PRO A 177 -22.20 13.67 6.99
CA PRO A 177 -20.80 13.66 7.41
C PRO A 177 -20.31 12.26 7.79
N LEU A 178 -21.20 11.43 8.34
CA LEU A 178 -20.89 10.05 8.69
C LEU A 178 -20.74 9.18 7.43
N GLN A 179 -21.56 9.40 6.42
CA GLN A 179 -21.47 8.76 5.10
C GLN A 179 -20.13 9.09 4.44
N CYS A 180 -19.78 10.38 4.37
CA CYS A 180 -18.48 10.81 3.85
C CYS A 180 -17.32 10.19 4.63
N ALA A 181 -17.40 10.15 5.96
CA ALA A 181 -16.38 9.52 6.79
C ALA A 181 -16.26 8.01 6.52
N ALA A 182 -17.37 7.31 6.30
CA ALA A 182 -17.40 5.90 5.98
C ALA A 182 -16.65 5.61 4.67
N GLU A 183 -16.94 6.38 3.62
CA GLU A 183 -16.25 6.26 2.33
C GLU A 183 -14.76 6.57 2.45
N GLU A 184 -14.39 7.66 3.12
CA GLU A 184 -12.97 7.99 3.31
C GLU A 184 -12.23 6.91 4.10
N VAL A 185 -12.88 6.28 5.09
CA VAL A 185 -12.32 5.13 5.81
C VAL A 185 -12.09 3.93 4.89
N VAL A 186 -13.00 3.62 3.97
CA VAL A 186 -12.83 2.49 3.04
C VAL A 186 -11.80 2.80 1.97
N PHE A 187 -11.94 3.91 1.25
CA PHE A 187 -11.12 4.21 0.07
C PHE A 187 -9.72 4.74 0.44
N ARG A 188 -9.63 5.64 1.43
CA ARG A 188 -8.36 6.29 1.81
C ARG A 188 -7.76 5.67 3.05
N GLY A 189 -8.56 5.04 3.91
CA GLY A 189 -8.07 4.29 5.07
C GLY A 189 -7.64 2.88 4.70
N TYR A 190 -8.61 2.00 4.45
CA TYR A 190 -8.38 0.59 4.17
C TYR A 190 -7.67 0.36 2.83
N LEU A 191 -8.24 0.82 1.72
CA LEU A 191 -7.74 0.49 0.38
C LEU A 191 -6.39 1.14 0.09
N ALA A 192 -6.20 2.43 0.44
CA ALA A 192 -4.91 3.10 0.26
C ALA A 192 -3.78 2.47 1.09
N GLN A 193 -4.06 2.00 2.31
CA GLN A 193 -3.05 1.28 3.12
C GLN A 193 -2.79 -0.14 2.61
N THR A 194 -3.82 -0.79 2.07
CA THR A 194 -3.71 -2.09 1.40
C THR A 194 -2.78 -1.99 0.18
N ILE A 195 -3.02 -1.02 -0.69
CA ILE A 195 -2.15 -0.74 -1.83
C ILE A 195 -0.75 -0.32 -1.39
N GLY A 196 -0.65 0.60 -0.41
CA GLY A 196 0.63 1.10 0.10
C GLY A 196 1.47 0.03 0.79
N ARG A 197 0.88 -1.10 1.17
CA ARG A 197 1.60 -2.29 1.62
C ARG A 197 2.36 -2.97 0.48
N TRP A 198 1.73 -3.12 -0.68
CA TRP A 198 2.31 -3.79 -1.85
C TRP A 198 3.18 -2.84 -2.68
N LEU A 199 2.77 -1.59 -2.80
CA LEU A 199 3.40 -0.58 -3.67
C LEU A 199 3.96 0.58 -2.84
N LYS A 200 5.26 0.88 -3.04
CA LYS A 200 5.97 1.88 -2.21
C LYS A 200 5.55 3.32 -2.50
N HIS A 201 5.34 3.65 -3.77
CA HIS A 201 5.11 5.02 -4.23
C HIS A 201 3.69 5.51 -3.85
N PRO A 202 3.53 6.71 -3.26
CA PRO A 202 2.23 7.20 -2.79
C PRO A 202 1.19 7.36 -3.91
N ALA A 203 1.62 7.64 -5.14
CA ALA A 203 0.69 7.78 -6.28
C ALA A 203 -0.20 6.54 -6.47
N TRP A 204 0.29 5.33 -6.20
CA TRP A 204 -0.52 4.12 -6.32
C TRP A 204 -1.65 4.07 -5.29
N ALA A 205 -1.34 4.45 -4.04
CA ALA A 205 -2.32 4.52 -2.96
C ALA A 205 -3.34 5.65 -3.18
N ILE A 206 -3.03 6.64 -4.02
CA ILE A 206 -3.92 7.75 -4.38
C ILE A 206 -4.77 7.39 -5.60
N LEU A 207 -4.17 6.87 -6.67
CA LEU A 207 -4.80 6.73 -7.98
C LEU A 207 -5.57 5.42 -8.16
N LEU A 208 -5.09 4.29 -7.63
CA LEU A 208 -5.77 3.00 -7.82
C LEU A 208 -7.14 2.91 -7.13
N PRO A 209 -7.41 3.58 -6.00
CA PRO A 209 -8.77 3.67 -5.44
C PRO A 209 -9.75 4.49 -6.28
N VAL A 210 -9.28 5.42 -7.12
CA VAL A 210 -10.15 6.40 -7.80
C VAL A 210 -11.15 5.72 -8.74
N PRO A 211 -10.78 4.78 -9.62
CA PRO A 211 -11.77 4.10 -10.46
C PRO A 211 -12.87 3.40 -9.66
N LEU A 212 -12.52 2.72 -8.56
CA LEU A 212 -13.50 2.06 -7.72
C LEU A 212 -14.46 3.05 -7.04
N PHE A 213 -13.94 4.23 -6.66
CA PHE A 213 -14.76 5.31 -6.09
C PHE A 213 -15.70 5.90 -7.14
N VAL A 214 -15.18 6.24 -8.32
CA VAL A 214 -15.95 6.84 -9.42
C VAL A 214 -17.02 5.89 -9.96
N LEU A 215 -16.71 4.60 -10.11
CA LEU A 215 -17.68 3.58 -10.55
C LEU A 215 -18.85 3.39 -9.57
N GLY A 216 -18.67 3.76 -8.30
CA GLY A 216 -19.75 3.78 -7.32
C GLY A 216 -20.75 4.94 -7.51
N HIS A 217 -20.45 5.89 -8.41
CA HIS A 217 -21.29 7.05 -8.67
C HIS A 217 -21.90 6.97 -10.08
N ALA A 218 -23.23 7.01 -10.15
CA ALA A 218 -24.00 6.87 -11.39
C ALA A 218 -24.15 8.20 -12.15
N TYR A 219 -23.03 8.88 -12.40
CA TYR A 219 -22.98 10.12 -13.19
C TYR A 219 -22.56 9.89 -14.64
N ASP A 220 -22.81 10.88 -15.49
CA ASP A 220 -22.22 10.94 -16.82
C ASP A 220 -20.69 11.17 -16.77
N ILE A 221 -20.05 11.27 -17.94
CA ILE A 221 -18.58 11.42 -18.01
C ILE A 221 -18.08 12.69 -17.30
N TRP A 222 -18.82 13.79 -17.31
CA TRP A 222 -18.41 15.05 -16.70
C TRP A 222 -18.56 15.00 -15.17
N GLY A 223 -19.66 14.42 -14.69
CA GLY A 223 -19.83 14.14 -13.26
C GLY A 223 -18.80 13.14 -12.75
N GLN A 224 -18.51 12.07 -13.49
CA GLN A 224 -17.45 11.11 -13.13
C GLN A 224 -16.06 11.75 -13.07
N LEU A 225 -15.73 12.63 -14.02
CA LEU A 225 -14.49 13.40 -13.97
C LEU A 225 -14.43 14.32 -12.75
N SER A 226 -15.54 14.99 -12.42
CA SER A 226 -15.65 15.83 -11.23
C SER A 226 -15.41 15.04 -9.93
N VAL A 227 -16.07 13.90 -9.78
CA VAL A 227 -15.88 12.96 -8.66
C VAL A 227 -14.43 12.46 -8.62
N GLY A 228 -13.84 12.16 -9.79
CA GLY A 228 -12.44 11.73 -9.92
C GLY A 228 -11.44 12.79 -9.45
N ILE A 229 -11.61 14.05 -9.85
CA ILE A 229 -10.77 15.17 -9.41
C ILE A 229 -10.81 15.31 -7.89
N MET A 230 -12.02 15.27 -7.30
CA MET A 230 -12.19 15.33 -5.86
C MET A 230 -11.55 14.13 -5.14
N ALA A 231 -11.71 12.92 -5.68
CA ALA A 231 -11.09 11.72 -5.13
C ALA A 231 -9.55 11.79 -5.13
N VAL A 232 -8.95 12.32 -6.20
CA VAL A 232 -7.50 12.56 -6.27
C VAL A 232 -7.07 13.62 -5.25
N ALA A 233 -7.78 14.74 -5.17
CA ALA A 233 -7.49 15.80 -4.21
C ALA A 233 -7.51 15.28 -2.76
N MET A 234 -8.54 14.51 -2.41
CA MET A 234 -8.70 13.84 -1.10
C MET A 234 -7.57 12.84 -0.81
N GLY A 235 -7.15 12.05 -1.81
CA GLY A 235 -6.01 11.16 -1.68
C GLY A 235 -4.69 11.92 -1.42
N ILE A 236 -4.46 13.02 -2.14
CA ILE A 236 -3.27 13.88 -1.98
C ILE A 236 -3.21 14.47 -0.57
N ILE A 237 -4.30 15.11 -0.10
CA ILE A 237 -4.31 15.71 1.24
C ILE A 237 -4.24 14.66 2.35
N THR A 238 -4.83 13.47 2.15
CA THR A 238 -4.70 12.37 3.11
C THR A 238 -3.24 11.95 3.27
N TRP A 239 -2.56 11.70 2.15
CA TRP A 239 -1.13 11.37 2.15
C TRP A 239 -0.29 12.48 2.79
N ARG A 240 -0.56 13.74 2.44
CA ARG A 240 0.23 14.89 2.88
C ARG A 240 0.03 15.26 4.35
N THR A 241 -1.17 15.03 4.89
CA THR A 241 -1.53 15.38 6.28
C THR A 241 -1.38 14.20 7.23
N GLY A 242 -1.15 12.99 6.72
CA GLY A 242 -0.97 11.79 7.55
C GLY A 242 -2.27 11.23 8.14
N GLY A 243 -3.43 11.52 7.56
CA GLY A 243 -4.71 11.03 8.07
C GLY A 243 -5.91 11.50 7.25
N LEU A 244 -7.08 10.95 7.56
CA LEU A 244 -8.31 11.14 6.79
C LEU A 244 -8.98 12.49 7.03
N GLU A 245 -8.59 13.24 8.07
CA GLU A 245 -9.39 14.36 8.59
C GLU A 245 -9.64 15.46 7.56
N ALA A 246 -8.63 15.81 6.76
CA ALA A 246 -8.79 16.83 5.72
C ALA A 246 -9.68 16.36 4.56
N ALA A 247 -9.62 15.06 4.22
CA ALA A 247 -10.47 14.48 3.19
C ALA A 247 -11.92 14.38 3.65
N ILE A 248 -12.16 13.90 4.87
CA ILE A 248 -13.50 13.85 5.48
C ILE A 248 -14.13 15.24 5.51
N ALA A 249 -13.35 16.27 5.91
CA ALA A 249 -13.84 17.65 5.92
C ALA A 249 -14.25 18.15 4.53
N LEU A 250 -13.40 17.98 3.52
CA LEU A 250 -13.68 18.39 2.15
C LEU A 250 -14.92 17.66 1.60
N HIS A 251 -14.97 16.35 1.78
CA HIS A 251 -16.06 15.50 1.31
C HIS A 251 -17.39 15.87 1.97
N ALA A 252 -17.41 16.00 3.31
CA ALA A 252 -18.61 16.35 4.04
C ALA A 252 -19.13 17.73 3.61
N VAL A 253 -18.26 18.73 3.49
CA VAL A 253 -18.69 20.06 3.03
C VAL A 253 -19.21 20.01 1.60
N ASN A 254 -18.56 19.28 0.70
CA ASN A 254 -19.07 19.10 -0.67
C ASN A 254 -20.50 18.57 -0.67
N ASN A 255 -20.72 17.40 -0.06
CA ASN A 255 -22.00 16.72 -0.10
C ASN A 255 -23.06 17.50 0.67
N MET A 256 -22.69 18.15 1.79
CA MET A 256 -23.59 19.01 2.53
C MET A 256 -23.99 20.25 1.73
N THR A 257 -23.07 20.89 1.01
CA THR A 257 -23.38 22.06 0.18
C THR A 257 -24.32 21.69 -0.97
N VAL A 258 -24.00 20.63 -1.73
CA VAL A 258 -24.86 20.16 -2.83
C VAL A 258 -26.25 19.79 -2.33
N SER A 259 -26.32 19.01 -1.24
CA SER A 259 -27.60 18.60 -0.66
C SER A 259 -28.39 19.80 -0.12
N LEU A 260 -27.74 20.76 0.54
CA LEU A 260 -28.40 21.97 1.04
C LEU A 260 -28.97 22.81 -0.10
N MET A 261 -28.19 23.00 -1.18
CA MET A 261 -28.65 23.73 -2.37
C MET A 261 -29.89 23.06 -2.98
N ALA A 262 -29.90 21.73 -3.04
CA ALA A 262 -31.06 20.99 -3.55
C ALA A 262 -32.29 21.13 -2.64
N MET A 263 -32.08 21.05 -1.32
CA MET A 263 -33.14 21.22 -0.32
C MET A 263 -33.81 22.60 -0.37
N VAL A 264 -33.15 23.63 -0.92
CA VAL A 264 -33.72 24.97 -1.08
C VAL A 264 -34.06 25.33 -2.53
N GLY A 265 -34.04 24.35 -3.44
CA GLY A 265 -34.47 24.49 -4.83
C GLY A 265 -33.49 25.21 -5.75
N LEU A 266 -32.19 25.24 -5.41
CA LEU A 266 -31.14 25.85 -6.23
C LEU A 266 -30.47 24.87 -7.20
N THR A 267 -30.62 23.56 -6.96
CA THR A 267 -30.12 22.49 -7.85
C THR A 267 -31.06 21.29 -7.76
N ASP A 268 -31.04 20.44 -8.77
CA ASP A 268 -31.80 19.19 -8.78
C ASP A 268 -30.93 18.05 -8.22
N MET A 269 -31.38 17.41 -7.14
CA MET A 269 -30.63 16.31 -6.51
C MET A 269 -30.67 15.02 -7.33
N ASN A 270 -31.67 14.87 -8.20
CA ASN A 270 -31.82 13.72 -9.08
C ASN A 270 -31.05 13.86 -10.39
N ASP A 271 -30.51 15.05 -10.70
CA ASP A 271 -29.75 15.28 -11.92
C ASP A 271 -28.39 14.60 -11.84
N THR A 272 -28.13 13.74 -12.83
CA THR A 272 -26.87 13.02 -12.98
C THR A 272 -26.02 13.52 -14.13
N SER A 273 -26.46 14.59 -14.81
CA SER A 273 -25.73 15.24 -15.88
C SER A 273 -24.69 16.22 -15.33
N GLY A 274 -23.57 16.34 -16.03
CA GLY A 274 -22.54 17.32 -15.74
C GLY A 274 -22.18 18.12 -16.98
N ALA A 275 -21.51 19.25 -16.76
CA ALA A 275 -21.01 20.12 -17.80
C ALA A 275 -19.48 20.29 -17.71
N PRO A 276 -18.78 20.56 -18.83
CA PRO A 276 -17.37 20.92 -18.81
C PRO A 276 -17.04 22.12 -17.92
N THR A 277 -18.00 23.05 -17.75
CA THR A 277 -17.87 24.21 -16.87
C THR A 277 -17.79 23.83 -15.40
N ASP A 278 -18.41 22.71 -15.01
CA ASP A 278 -18.39 22.23 -13.62
C ASP A 278 -16.98 21.81 -13.22
N LEU A 279 -16.19 21.30 -14.16
CA LEU A 279 -14.78 20.97 -13.94
C LEU A 279 -13.96 22.18 -13.52
N ILE A 280 -14.31 23.39 -13.98
CA ILE A 280 -13.62 24.62 -13.57
C ILE A 280 -13.87 24.88 -12.09
N ALA A 281 -15.14 24.91 -11.67
CA ALA A 281 -15.52 25.13 -10.28
C ALA A 281 -14.94 24.06 -9.35
N VAL A 282 -15.11 22.78 -9.72
CA VAL A 282 -14.57 21.63 -8.99
C VAL A 282 -13.05 21.73 -8.85
N THR A 283 -12.34 22.05 -9.93
CA THR A 283 -10.87 22.18 -9.90
C THR A 283 -10.42 23.35 -9.03
N LEU A 284 -11.10 24.50 -9.11
CA LEU A 284 -10.78 25.67 -8.28
C LEU A 284 -11.01 25.41 -6.79
N ILE A 285 -12.15 24.80 -6.43
CA ILE A 285 -12.48 24.43 -5.05
C ILE A 285 -11.46 23.43 -4.51
N ASN A 286 -11.25 22.31 -5.23
CA ASN A 286 -10.37 21.24 -4.78
C ASN A 286 -8.90 21.68 -4.75
N GLY A 287 -8.45 22.38 -5.80
CA GLY A 287 -7.09 22.93 -5.88
C GLY A 287 -6.83 23.99 -4.81
N GLY A 288 -7.78 24.89 -4.60
CA GLY A 288 -7.74 25.90 -3.52
C GLY A 288 -7.68 25.25 -2.14
N TYR A 289 -8.50 24.22 -1.90
CA TYR A 289 -8.49 23.50 -0.63
C TYR A 289 -7.17 22.75 -0.40
N VAL A 290 -6.66 22.05 -1.41
CA VAL A 290 -5.34 21.38 -1.35
C VAL A 290 -4.25 22.40 -1.02
N ALA A 291 -4.21 23.53 -1.72
CA ALA A 291 -3.22 24.58 -1.49
C ALA A 291 -3.32 25.15 -0.06
N LEU A 292 -4.53 25.43 0.41
CA LEU A 292 -4.78 25.95 1.75
C LEU A 292 -4.35 24.94 2.83
N VAL A 293 -4.71 23.67 2.69
CA VAL A 293 -4.30 22.61 3.62
C VAL A 293 -2.77 22.45 3.64
N PHE A 294 -2.12 22.52 2.48
CA PHE A 294 -0.66 22.45 2.38
C PHE A 294 0.01 23.62 3.11
N TRP A 295 -0.54 24.83 2.95
CA TRP A 295 -0.10 26.01 3.68
C TRP A 295 -0.32 25.87 5.19
N LEU A 296 -1.49 25.40 5.63
CA LEU A 296 -1.83 25.17 7.04
C LEU A 296 -0.87 24.16 7.70
N VAL A 297 -0.57 23.03 7.03
CA VAL A 297 0.39 22.04 7.54
C VAL A 297 1.81 22.60 7.59
N ARG A 298 2.20 23.42 6.61
CA ARG A 298 3.52 24.08 6.60
C ARG A 298 3.65 25.07 7.77
N ARG A 299 2.57 25.79 8.10
CA ARG A 299 2.53 26.76 9.20
C ARG A 299 2.42 26.08 10.56
N ASN A 300 1.69 24.98 10.65
CA ASN A 300 1.47 24.24 11.89
C ASN A 300 2.29 22.94 11.92
N ARG A 301 3.58 23.04 12.29
CA ARG A 301 4.50 21.89 12.37
C ARG A 301 4.11 20.83 13.43
N SER A 302 3.11 21.11 14.28
CA SER A 302 2.60 20.13 15.25
C SER A 302 1.73 19.03 14.61
N VAL A 303 1.28 19.23 13.36
CA VAL A 303 0.51 18.22 12.63
C VAL A 303 1.44 17.07 12.25
N ALA A 304 1.31 15.94 12.96
CA ALA A 304 2.07 14.73 12.64
C ALA A 304 1.69 14.20 11.26
N VAL A 305 2.66 14.10 10.35
CA VAL A 305 2.49 13.60 8.96
C VAL A 305 2.96 12.16 8.81
N THR A 306 3.87 11.71 9.66
CA THR A 306 4.43 10.36 9.66
C THR A 306 4.36 9.74 11.05
N ARG A 307 4.40 8.41 11.11
CA ARG A 307 4.52 7.63 12.34
C ARG A 307 5.92 7.05 12.45
N THR A 308 6.62 7.33 13.54
CA THR A 308 7.90 6.69 13.85
C THR A 308 7.66 5.40 14.63
N ILE A 309 8.22 4.29 14.13
CA ILE A 309 8.23 2.98 14.80
C ILE A 309 9.65 2.61 15.21
N VAL A 310 9.79 1.90 16.32
CA VAL A 310 11.05 1.31 16.76
C VAL A 310 11.19 -0.07 16.11
N LEU A 311 12.31 -0.31 15.45
CA LEU A 311 12.63 -1.58 14.83
C LEU A 311 13.25 -2.52 15.87
N PRO A 312 13.02 -3.84 15.78
CA PRO A 312 13.71 -4.80 16.63
C PRO A 312 15.24 -4.70 16.45
N PRO A 313 16.01 -5.08 17.49
CA PRO A 313 17.47 -5.17 17.38
C PRO A 313 17.87 -6.04 16.19
N LEU A 314 19.03 -5.77 15.58
CA LEU A 314 19.59 -6.76 14.65
C LEU A 314 19.76 -8.09 15.40
N PRO A 315 19.59 -9.23 14.71
CA PRO A 315 20.15 -10.47 15.23
C PRO A 315 21.60 -10.18 15.61
N GLN A 316 21.99 -10.43 16.87
CA GLN A 316 23.40 -10.30 17.23
C GLN A 316 24.18 -11.24 16.31
N PRO A 317 25.29 -10.79 15.70
CA PRO A 317 26.16 -11.72 14.99
C PRO A 317 26.47 -12.87 15.95
N ALA A 318 26.44 -14.11 15.45
CA ALA A 318 26.78 -15.27 16.27
C ALA A 318 28.12 -14.96 16.95
N ARG A 319 28.13 -14.84 18.28
CA ARG A 319 29.38 -14.62 19.01
C ARG A 319 30.22 -15.85 18.71
N LEU A 320 31.31 -15.65 17.98
CA LEU A 320 32.37 -16.66 17.95
C LEU A 320 32.77 -16.92 19.41
N PRO A 321 32.97 -18.18 19.82
CA PRO A 321 33.45 -18.50 21.16
C PRO A 321 34.65 -17.61 21.49
N GLU A 322 34.71 -17.10 22.72
CA GLU A 322 35.86 -16.29 23.16
C GLU A 322 37.17 -17.04 22.87
N LEU A 323 38.20 -16.30 22.44
CA LEU A 323 39.52 -16.86 22.12
C LEU A 323 40.12 -17.76 23.23
N GLY A 324 39.66 -17.62 24.48
CA GLY A 324 40.07 -18.47 25.61
C GLY A 324 39.55 -19.91 25.56
N HIS A 325 38.56 -20.21 24.71
CA HIS A 325 38.08 -21.58 24.45
C HIS A 325 38.63 -22.15 23.12
N ARG A 326 39.69 -21.54 22.56
CA ARG A 326 40.48 -22.21 21.52
C ARG A 326 41.05 -23.51 22.12
N PRO A 327 40.86 -24.68 21.50
CA PRO A 327 41.55 -25.89 21.91
C PRO A 327 43.05 -25.60 21.99
N SER A 328 43.76 -26.13 22.99
CA SER A 328 45.22 -26.01 23.10
C SER A 328 45.95 -26.43 21.81
N ARG A 329 45.36 -27.35 21.03
CA ARG A 329 45.81 -27.76 19.69
C ARG A 329 45.91 -26.63 18.66
N LEU A 330 45.15 -25.55 18.83
CA LEU A 330 45.15 -24.37 17.96
C LEU A 330 46.37 -23.47 18.21
N ALA A 331 46.96 -23.56 19.42
CA ALA A 331 48.21 -22.90 19.77
C ALA A 331 49.45 -23.77 19.42
N GLU A 332 49.28 -25.09 19.29
CA GLU A 332 50.32 -26.03 18.86
C GLU A 332 50.53 -26.04 17.34
N ASP A 333 49.53 -25.63 16.56
CA ASP A 333 49.65 -25.49 15.11
C ASP A 333 50.48 -24.24 14.75
N ALA A 334 51.81 -24.43 14.76
CA ALA A 334 52.80 -23.41 14.38
C ALA A 334 52.74 -23.03 12.89
N SER A 335 51.88 -23.68 12.08
CA SER A 335 51.80 -23.44 10.65
C SER A 335 51.16 -22.09 10.31
N GLY A 336 50.31 -21.54 11.18
CA GLY A 336 49.53 -20.33 10.90
C GLY A 336 48.51 -20.49 9.76
N LEU A 337 48.27 -21.73 9.29
CA LEU A 337 47.61 -22.02 8.01
C LEU A 337 46.22 -22.65 8.14
N ALA A 338 45.76 -22.98 9.34
CA ALA A 338 44.47 -23.65 9.49
C ALA A 338 43.29 -22.67 9.41
N ALA A 339 42.48 -22.85 8.39
CA ALA A 339 41.11 -22.35 8.34
C ALA A 339 40.22 -23.27 9.21
N TYR A 340 39.66 -22.72 10.29
CA TYR A 340 38.81 -23.47 11.20
C TYR A 340 37.34 -23.21 10.93
N VAL A 341 36.60 -24.23 10.48
CA VAL A 341 35.13 -24.17 10.40
C VAL A 341 34.58 -24.65 11.74
N LEU A 342 33.82 -23.79 12.44
CA LEU A 342 33.11 -24.17 13.65
C LEU A 342 31.81 -24.89 13.25
N ASP A 343 31.66 -26.15 13.65
CA ASP A 343 30.36 -26.81 13.62
C ASP A 343 29.47 -26.18 14.70
N PRO A 344 28.39 -25.48 14.35
CA PRO A 344 27.53 -24.81 15.33
C PRO A 344 26.78 -25.80 16.24
N ALA A 345 26.53 -27.04 15.80
CA ALA A 345 25.80 -28.05 16.58
C ALA A 345 26.70 -28.77 17.58
N THR A 346 27.95 -29.06 17.20
CA THR A 346 28.88 -29.82 18.05
C THR A 346 29.96 -28.96 18.71
N GLN A 347 30.05 -27.67 18.35
CA GLN A 347 31.10 -26.73 18.76
C GLN A 347 32.53 -27.27 18.48
N ARG A 348 32.67 -28.16 17.50
CA ARG A 348 33.96 -28.71 17.08
C ARG A 348 34.54 -27.87 15.95
N TYR A 349 35.85 -27.65 16.00
CA TYR A 349 36.59 -27.01 14.92
C TYR A 349 37.07 -28.07 13.94
N LEU A 350 36.72 -27.91 12.66
CA LEU A 350 37.25 -28.73 11.58
C LEU A 350 38.47 -28.02 10.98
N VAL A 351 39.61 -28.71 10.98
CA VAL A 351 40.82 -28.26 10.25
C VAL A 351 40.67 -28.67 8.80
N LEU A 352 40.66 -27.69 7.90
CA LEU A 352 40.63 -27.96 6.47
C LEU A 352 42.05 -28.20 5.96
N PRO A 353 42.36 -29.34 5.33
CA PRO A 353 43.69 -29.57 4.77
C PRO A 353 43.96 -28.59 3.62
N PRO A 354 45.16 -27.98 3.54
CA PRO A 354 45.49 -27.00 2.51
C PRO A 354 45.34 -27.54 1.09
N GLN A 355 45.61 -28.84 0.90
CA GLN A 355 45.62 -29.48 -0.42
C GLN A 355 44.25 -29.64 -1.09
N TYR A 356 43.13 -29.45 -0.36
CA TYR A 356 41.78 -29.64 -0.90
C TYR A 356 40.98 -28.33 -1.07
N GLY A 357 41.61 -27.16 -0.93
CA GLY A 357 41.00 -25.87 -1.28
C GLY A 357 40.76 -25.73 -2.79
N PRO A 358 39.83 -24.86 -3.24
CA PRO A 358 39.12 -23.84 -2.48
C PRO A 358 37.81 -24.36 -1.87
N TYR A 359 37.49 -23.89 -0.67
CA TYR A 359 36.27 -24.27 0.05
C TYR A 359 35.21 -23.18 -0.07
N SER A 360 33.98 -23.55 -0.41
CA SER A 360 32.84 -22.63 -0.38
C SER A 360 32.40 -22.42 1.06
N VAL A 361 32.47 -21.17 1.55
CA VAL A 361 32.07 -20.81 2.90
C VAL A 361 30.60 -20.42 2.90
N ARG A 362 29.82 -21.03 3.81
CA ARG A 362 28.42 -20.70 4.05
C ARG A 362 28.21 -20.26 5.49
N ASP A 363 27.25 -19.38 5.72
CA ASP A 363 26.88 -18.95 7.07
C ASP A 363 26.10 -20.06 7.81
N GLY A 364 25.81 -19.84 9.10
CA GLY A 364 25.02 -20.77 9.92
C GLY A 364 23.56 -20.95 9.45
N GLN A 365 23.14 -20.28 8.37
CA GLN A 365 21.83 -20.39 7.73
C GLN A 365 21.94 -21.01 6.32
N GLY A 366 23.15 -21.44 5.92
CA GLY A 366 23.43 -22.11 4.63
C GLY A 366 23.62 -21.18 3.43
N ARG A 367 23.67 -19.85 3.62
CA ARG A 367 23.87 -18.88 2.52
C ARG A 367 25.33 -18.76 2.15
N TYR A 368 25.65 -18.57 0.87
CA TYR A 368 27.02 -18.38 0.41
C TYR A 368 27.61 -17.07 0.93
N VAL A 369 28.78 -17.14 1.56
CA VAL A 369 29.48 -15.99 2.16
C VAL A 369 30.75 -15.65 1.38
N GLY A 370 31.39 -16.64 0.75
CA GLY A 370 32.60 -16.43 -0.02
C GLY A 370 33.36 -17.72 -0.31
N LEU A 371 34.53 -17.57 -0.92
CA LEU A 371 35.44 -18.66 -1.25
C LEU A 371 36.70 -18.53 -0.38
N LEU A 372 37.11 -19.62 0.26
CA LEU A 372 38.34 -19.69 1.03
C LEU A 372 39.33 -20.59 0.30
N ASP A 373 40.33 -20.01 -0.37
CA ASP A 373 41.41 -20.76 -1.01
C ASP A 373 42.61 -20.87 -0.06
N THR A 374 42.87 -22.08 0.42
CA THR A 374 43.96 -22.40 1.35
C THR A 374 45.24 -22.84 0.63
N ARG A 375 45.26 -22.91 -0.72
CA ARG A 375 46.40 -23.40 -1.50
C ARG A 375 47.48 -22.35 -1.78
N THR A 376 47.16 -21.07 -1.61
CA THR A 376 48.01 -19.95 -2.04
C THR A 376 49.15 -19.59 -1.09
N ALA A 377 49.40 -20.37 -0.03
CA ALA A 377 50.39 -20.04 0.99
C ALA A 377 51.74 -20.79 0.86
N HIS A 378 52.02 -21.43 -0.28
CA HIS A 378 53.33 -22.00 -0.58
C HIS A 378 54.11 -21.08 -1.55
N GLY A 379 54.83 -20.11 -0.98
CA GLY A 379 55.82 -19.24 -1.66
C GLY A 379 55.44 -17.76 -1.67
N ALA A 380 56.23 -16.79 -1.20
CA ALA A 380 57.58 -16.80 -0.64
C ALA A 380 57.80 -15.46 0.11
N HIS A 381 58.61 -15.50 1.18
CA HIS A 381 59.31 -14.36 1.76
C HIS A 381 60.79 -14.74 1.91
N THR A 382 61.66 -14.13 1.11
CA THR A 382 63.12 -13.86 1.25
C THR A 382 63.44 -12.94 0.06
N GLY A 383 64.10 -11.78 0.07
CA GLY A 383 65.01 -11.07 0.98
C GLY A 383 65.98 -10.29 0.06
N ASP A 384 65.95 -8.96 0.14
CA ASP A 384 66.88 -7.88 -0.28
C ASP A 384 67.78 -7.91 -1.54
N ASP A 385 67.71 -6.77 -2.23
CA ASP A 385 68.71 -5.99 -3.00
C ASP A 385 69.26 -6.38 -4.40
N VAL A 386 69.40 -5.30 -5.19
CA VAL A 386 70.20 -5.07 -6.42
C VAL A 386 69.49 -5.23 -7.79
N ALA A 387 69.15 -4.09 -8.39
CA ALA A 387 69.21 -3.86 -9.85
C ALA A 387 70.65 -3.43 -10.25
N PRO A 388 71.09 -3.39 -11.53
CA PRO A 388 70.40 -3.62 -12.81
C PRO A 388 71.19 -4.50 -13.83
N ALA A 389 70.59 -4.85 -14.99
CA ALA A 389 71.24 -4.81 -16.32
C ALA A 389 70.33 -5.35 -17.46
N VAL A 390 70.11 -4.49 -18.46
CA VAL A 390 69.78 -4.76 -19.88
C VAL A 390 71.11 -5.15 -20.57
N PRO A 391 71.21 -6.06 -21.58
CA PRO A 391 70.59 -5.88 -22.91
C PRO A 391 70.21 -7.13 -23.73
N GLY A 392 69.34 -6.94 -24.73
CA GLY A 392 69.25 -7.86 -25.88
C GLY A 392 67.88 -7.96 -26.57
N GLU A 393 67.45 -6.89 -27.24
CA GLU A 393 66.58 -6.99 -28.43
C GLU A 393 67.40 -7.57 -29.62
N PRO A 394 66.82 -8.10 -30.72
CA PRO A 394 65.78 -7.38 -31.48
C PRO A 394 64.70 -8.19 -32.23
N SER A 395 63.66 -7.42 -32.62
CA SER A 395 62.92 -7.44 -33.90
C SER A 395 61.90 -8.54 -34.20
N GLY A 396 60.69 -8.08 -34.59
CA GLY A 396 59.70 -8.90 -35.29
C GLY A 396 58.30 -8.29 -35.26
N ASP A 397 58.06 -7.39 -36.21
CA ASP A 397 56.93 -6.47 -36.37
C ASP A 397 55.64 -7.12 -36.92
N THR A 398 54.55 -6.34 -36.91
CA THR A 398 53.26 -6.47 -37.66
C THR A 398 52.21 -7.46 -37.14
N SER A 399 50.90 -7.30 -37.31
CA SER A 399 49.89 -6.22 -37.35
C SER A 399 48.60 -6.89 -37.88
N SER A 400 47.41 -6.43 -37.46
CA SER A 400 46.08 -6.63 -38.09
C SER A 400 45.57 -8.10 -38.18
N GLU A 401 44.29 -8.44 -38.38
CA GLU A 401 43.00 -7.77 -38.46
C GLU A 401 41.88 -8.82 -38.23
N SER A 402 40.73 -8.34 -37.78
CA SER A 402 39.36 -8.75 -38.14
C SER A 402 39.16 -9.88 -39.19
N THR A 403 38.27 -10.87 -38.92
CA THR A 403 36.95 -11.01 -39.59
C THR A 403 36.15 -12.28 -39.23
N SER A 404 34.83 -12.09 -39.34
CA SER A 404 33.63 -12.96 -39.37
C SER A 404 33.65 -14.47 -39.74
N ARG A 405 32.72 -15.19 -39.08
CA ARG A 405 31.99 -16.47 -39.40
C ARG A 405 31.46 -16.58 -40.86
N PRO A 406 30.79 -17.67 -41.37
CA PRO A 406 30.11 -18.84 -40.73
C PRO A 406 30.13 -20.23 -41.45
N ASN A 407 29.37 -21.21 -40.88
CA ASN A 407 28.88 -22.52 -41.39
C ASN A 407 29.92 -23.64 -41.65
N GLY A 408 29.72 -24.93 -41.36
CA GLY A 408 28.61 -25.75 -40.84
C GLY A 408 28.92 -27.24 -41.16
N SER A 409 28.23 -28.16 -40.48
CA SER A 409 28.12 -29.64 -40.68
C SER A 409 29.01 -30.61 -39.85
N ASP A 410 28.27 -31.45 -39.10
CA ASP A 410 28.50 -32.69 -38.30
C ASP A 410 29.28 -33.82 -39.02
N PRO A 411 29.55 -35.06 -38.47
CA PRO A 411 28.88 -35.77 -37.34
C PRO A 411 29.72 -36.71 -36.43
N HIS A 412 29.01 -37.33 -35.47
CA HIS A 412 29.21 -38.63 -34.77
C HIS A 412 29.89 -38.65 -33.38
N GLY A 413 29.20 -39.28 -32.41
CA GLY A 413 29.82 -39.81 -31.18
C GLY A 413 28.90 -39.97 -29.97
N THR A 414 28.04 -40.99 -29.99
CA THR A 414 27.17 -41.50 -28.91
C THR A 414 27.90 -41.94 -27.63
N ALA A 415 27.31 -41.74 -26.44
CA ALA A 415 26.84 -42.81 -25.52
C ALA A 415 26.63 -42.35 -24.06
N THR A 416 25.39 -42.50 -23.56
CA THR A 416 25.01 -42.53 -22.13
C THR A 416 24.15 -43.79 -21.92
N PRO A 417 24.35 -44.60 -20.85
CA PRO A 417 23.46 -45.72 -20.51
C PRO A 417 22.58 -45.36 -19.26
N PRO A 418 21.64 -46.22 -18.81
CA PRO A 418 20.21 -46.03 -19.08
C PRO A 418 19.33 -45.88 -17.81
N SER A 419 18.11 -45.37 -17.98
CA SER A 419 16.97 -45.63 -17.09
C SER A 419 16.15 -46.82 -17.63
N PRO A 420 15.64 -47.72 -16.78
CA PRO A 420 14.77 -48.81 -17.23
C PRO A 420 13.28 -48.43 -17.18
N GLY A 421 12.54 -48.79 -18.24
CA GLY A 421 11.14 -49.24 -18.13
C GLY A 421 10.06 -48.40 -18.84
N ALA A 422 9.88 -48.62 -20.15
CA ALA A 422 8.62 -48.44 -20.90
C ALA A 422 7.70 -49.67 -20.65
N THR A 423 6.38 -49.72 -20.94
CA THR A 423 5.65 -49.56 -22.24
C THR A 423 4.09 -49.62 -22.02
N PRO A 424 3.19 -49.47 -23.03
CA PRO A 424 2.16 -48.42 -23.03
C PRO A 424 0.71 -48.93 -23.41
N PRO A 425 -0.19 -48.25 -24.19
CA PRO A 425 -1.66 -48.26 -23.95
C PRO A 425 -2.49 -49.01 -25.03
N PRO A 426 -3.84 -49.00 -24.93
CA PRO A 426 -4.69 -48.70 -26.11
C PRO A 426 -5.92 -47.81 -25.75
N ALA A 427 -6.21 -46.73 -26.48
CA ALA A 427 -7.01 -46.60 -27.73
C ALA A 427 -8.55 -46.54 -27.52
N ALA A 428 -9.15 -45.41 -27.94
CA ALA A 428 -10.58 -45.19 -28.16
C ALA A 428 -11.06 -45.86 -29.46
N PRO A 429 -12.38 -46.14 -29.61
CA PRO A 429 -13.25 -45.34 -30.50
C PRO A 429 -14.72 -45.27 -29.96
N GLY A 430 -15.69 -44.50 -30.45
CA GLY A 430 -15.86 -43.65 -31.62
C GLY A 430 -17.30 -43.08 -31.64
N GLU A 431 -17.49 -42.04 -32.45
CA GLU A 431 -18.76 -41.36 -32.79
C GLU A 431 -19.75 -42.22 -33.61
N ARG A 432 -20.96 -41.63 -33.78
CA ARG A 432 -22.09 -41.88 -34.72
C ARG A 432 -23.34 -42.45 -34.05
N ASP A 433 -24.58 -42.05 -34.31
CA ASP A 433 -25.23 -41.02 -35.15
C ASP A 433 -26.77 -41.14 -34.93
N VAL A 434 -27.55 -40.10 -35.28
CA VAL A 434 -28.97 -40.11 -35.74
C VAL A 434 -30.15 -40.16 -34.71
N ALA A 435 -30.73 -38.96 -34.46
CA ALA A 435 -32.11 -38.43 -34.72
C ALA A 435 -33.41 -39.29 -34.51
N PRO A 436 -34.66 -38.74 -34.61
CA PRO A 436 -35.27 -37.44 -34.20
C PRO A 436 -36.69 -37.55 -33.54
N THR A 437 -37.28 -36.38 -33.19
CA THR A 437 -38.73 -36.00 -33.14
C THR A 437 -39.71 -36.65 -32.15
N TYR A 438 -40.39 -35.82 -31.33
CA TYR A 438 -41.85 -35.64 -31.41
C TYR A 438 -42.37 -34.38 -30.69
N THR A 439 -43.35 -33.77 -31.33
CA THR A 439 -44.16 -32.58 -31.02
C THR A 439 -45.20 -32.82 -29.93
N GLY A 440 -45.60 -31.77 -29.20
CA GLY A 440 -46.75 -31.84 -28.29
C GLY A 440 -47.22 -30.47 -27.80
N ARG A 441 -47.99 -29.78 -28.65
CA ARG A 441 -48.86 -28.65 -28.30
C ARG A 441 -50.25 -29.23 -28.01
N HIS A 442 -50.87 -28.90 -26.88
CA HIS A 442 -52.31 -28.61 -26.86
C HIS A 442 -52.75 -27.88 -25.59
N ASP A 443 -53.63 -26.93 -25.86
CA ASP A 443 -54.29 -25.91 -25.06
C ASP A 443 -55.18 -26.42 -23.92
N GLY A 444 -55.47 -25.49 -23.00
CA GLY A 444 -56.55 -25.50 -22.01
C GLY A 444 -56.62 -24.16 -21.32
#